data_AF-A0A715WF45-F1
#
_entry.id   AF-A0A715WF45-F1
#
_cell.length_a   1.000
_cell.length_b   1.000
_cell.length_c   1.000
_cell.angle_alpha   90.00
_cell.angle_beta   90.00
_cell.angle_gamma   90.00
#
_symmetry.space_group_name_H-M   'P 1'
#
loop_
_entity.id
_entity.type
_entity.pdbx_description
1 polymer ?
#
loop_
_entity_poly.entity_id
_entity_poly.type
_entity_poly.pdbx_seq_one_letter_code
_entity_poly.pdbx_strand_id
1 'polypeptide(L)'
;VHHRLLMKAVRRRISDARFMTLLWKTIKAGHIDVGLFRAASEGVPQGGVISPLLSNIMLNEFDQYLHERYLSGKARKDRWYWNNSI
;
A
#
# COMPACT_ATOMS: atom_id res chain seq x y z
N VAL A 1 -0.70 3.89 6.25
CA VAL A 1 0.01 3.09 5.22
C VAL A 1 0.96 2.12 5.92
N HIS A 2 0.75 0.81 5.78
CA HIS A 2 1.71 -0.17 6.30
C HIS A 2 3.00 -0.15 5.46
N HIS A 3 4.09 0.34 6.04
CA HIS A 3 5.36 0.51 5.33
C HIS A 3 5.92 -0.81 4.79
N ARG A 4 5.73 -1.93 5.49
CA ARG A 4 6.16 -3.25 5.03
C ARG A 4 5.45 -3.69 3.75
N LEU A 5 4.16 -3.42 3.62
CA LEU A 5 3.39 -3.77 2.42
C LEU A 5 3.81 -2.90 1.24
N LEU A 6 4.00 -1.60 1.45
CA LEU A 6 4.53 -0.68 0.43
C LEU A 6 5.91 -1.12 -0.06
N MET A 7 6.82 -1.44 0.87
CA MET A 7 8.15 -1.93 0.52
C MET A 7 8.10 -3.25 -0.27
N LYS A 8 7.18 -4.17 0.09
CA LYS A 8 6.99 -5.42 -0.66
C LYS A 8 6.44 -5.15 -2.07
N ALA A 9 5.50 -4.22 -2.20
CA ALA A 9 4.93 -3.82 -3.49
C ALA A 9 5.99 -3.23 -4.43
N VAL A 10 6.79 -2.29 -3.93
CA VAL A 10 7.89 -1.67 -4.69
C VAL A 10 8.95 -2.71 -5.09
N ARG A 11 9.27 -3.66 -4.19
CA ARG A 11 10.28 -4.71 -4.46
C ARG A 11 9.90 -5.66 -5.59
N ARG A 12 8.60 -5.78 -5.92
CA ARG A 12 8.15 -6.56 -7.09
C ARG A 12 8.55 -5.94 -8.43
N ARG A 13 8.83 -4.63 -8.46
CA ARG A 13 9.17 -3.90 -9.68
C ARG A 13 10.60 -3.36 -9.68
N ILE A 14 11.17 -3.06 -8.50
CA ILE A 14 12.48 -2.46 -8.35
C ILE A 14 13.37 -3.34 -7.46
N SER A 15 14.48 -3.80 -8.02
CA SER A 15 15.46 -4.66 -7.33
C SER A 15 16.65 -3.90 -6.73
N ASP A 16 16.79 -2.58 -6.98
CA ASP A 16 17.93 -1.79 -6.47
C ASP A 16 17.86 -1.64 -4.93
N ALA A 17 18.84 -2.22 -4.25
CA ALA A 17 18.93 -2.21 -2.78
C ALA A 17 19.17 -0.80 -2.19
N ARG A 18 19.90 0.07 -2.90
CA ARG A 18 20.18 1.45 -2.47
C ARG A 18 18.90 2.28 -2.53
N PHE A 19 18.14 2.13 -3.61
CA PHE A 19 16.83 2.77 -3.76
C PHE A 19 15.88 2.32 -2.63
N MET A 20 15.80 1.01 -2.37
CA MET A 20 14.95 0.48 -1.29
C MET A 20 15.38 0.98 0.09
N THR A 21 16.67 1.11 0.33
CA THR A 21 17.20 1.66 1.58
C THR A 21 16.85 3.14 1.72
N LEU A 22 16.97 3.92 0.65
CA LEU A 22 16.59 5.33 0.64
C LEU A 22 15.09 5.49 0.89
N LEU A 23 14.25 4.75 0.16
CA LEU A 23 12.80 4.78 0.32
C LEU A 23 12.37 4.41 1.74
N TRP A 24 12.97 3.37 2.34
CA TRP A 24 12.73 2.99 3.73
C TRP A 24 13.07 4.13 4.71
N LYS A 25 14.21 4.78 4.52
CA LYS A 25 14.60 5.95 5.31
C LYS A 25 13.63 7.12 5.11
N THR A 26 13.19 7.38 3.88
CA THR A 26 12.24 8.46 3.56
C THR A 26 10.86 8.24 4.18
N ILE A 27 10.38 6.99 4.21
CA ILE A 27 9.07 6.67 4.79
C ILE A 27 9.12 6.63 6.32
N LYS A 28 10.27 6.23 6.91
CA LYS A 28 10.48 6.21 8.37
C LYS A 28 10.90 7.54 8.97
N ALA A 29 11.53 8.41 8.18
CA ALA A 29 11.71 9.79 8.53
C ALA A 29 10.30 10.33 8.80
N GLY A 30 9.99 10.60 10.06
CA GLY A 30 8.67 11.09 10.47
C GLY A 30 8.27 12.35 9.73
N HIS A 31 7.06 12.82 9.99
CA HIS A 31 6.67 14.18 9.59
C HIS A 31 6.51 15.02 10.85
N ILE A 32 6.76 16.31 10.70
CA ILE A 32 6.37 17.30 11.71
C ILE A 32 4.90 17.58 11.45
N ASP A 33 4.05 17.19 12.39
CA ASP A 33 2.63 17.50 12.36
C ASP A 33 2.34 18.48 13.50
N VAL A 34 1.89 19.69 13.16
CA VAL A 34 1.56 20.77 14.12
C VAL A 34 2.68 21.04 15.15
N GLY A 35 3.94 21.06 14.69
CA GLY A 35 5.09 21.40 15.54
C GLY A 35 5.62 20.27 16.44
N LEU A 36 5.03 19.06 16.39
CA LEU A 36 5.55 17.88 17.08
C LEU A 36 6.17 16.88 16.11
N PHE A 37 7.37 16.37 16.44
CA PHE A 37 7.98 15.26 15.74
C PHE A 37 7.20 13.97 16.03
N ARG A 38 6.46 13.46 15.04
CA ARG A 38 5.85 12.13 15.14
C ARG A 38 6.72 11.11 14.42
N ALA A 39 7.25 10.16 15.18
CA ALA A 39 7.84 8.95 14.61
C ALA A 39 6.76 8.22 13.81
N ALA A 40 6.99 8.03 12.50
CA ALA A 40 6.04 7.34 11.63
C ALA A 40 6.03 5.84 11.97
N SER A 41 5.22 5.42 12.95
CA SER A 41 4.97 3.99 13.19
C SER A 41 4.13 3.40 12.06
N GLU A 42 3.26 4.21 11.44
CA GLU A 42 2.49 3.90 10.22
C GLU A 42 2.20 5.18 9.42
N GLY A 43 2.12 5.10 8.07
CA GLY A 43 1.85 6.27 7.20
C GLY A 43 3.10 6.89 6.58
N VAL A 44 2.99 7.36 5.32
CA VAL A 44 4.06 8.14 4.66
C VAL A 44 3.89 9.60 5.09
N PRO A 45 4.98 10.37 5.34
CA PRO A 45 4.92 11.82 5.49
C PRO A 45 4.03 12.46 4.41
N GLN A 46 2.84 12.93 4.77
CA GLN A 46 2.00 13.72 3.86
C GLN A 46 2.56 15.13 3.82
N GLY A 47 3.30 15.44 2.75
CA GLY A 47 4.00 16.72 2.57
C GLY A 47 5.20 16.63 1.64
N GLY A 48 5.77 15.44 1.43
CA GLY A 48 6.78 15.22 0.39
C GLY A 48 6.14 14.98 -0.99
N VAL A 49 6.74 15.51 -2.05
CA VAL A 49 6.33 15.34 -3.47
C VAL A 49 6.06 13.87 -3.85
N ILE A 50 6.67 12.93 -3.12
CA ILE A 50 6.60 11.48 -3.34
C ILE A 50 5.34 10.83 -2.71
N SER A 51 4.65 11.51 -1.79
CA SER A 51 3.51 10.98 -1.03
C SER A 51 2.31 10.56 -1.91
N PRO A 52 1.88 11.35 -2.93
CA PRO A 52 0.82 10.93 -3.86
C PRO A 52 1.18 9.65 -4.63
N LEU A 53 2.44 9.52 -5.07
CA LEU A 53 2.91 8.34 -5.80
C LEU A 53 2.88 7.07 -4.93
N LEU A 54 3.38 7.16 -3.70
CA LEU A 54 3.38 6.01 -2.77
C LEU A 54 1.96 5.61 -2.36
N SER A 55 1.05 6.57 -2.27
CA SER A 55 -0.38 6.31 -2.04
C SER A 55 -0.99 5.54 -3.21
N ASN A 56 -0.71 5.93 -4.46
CA ASN A 56 -1.20 5.22 -5.64
C ASN A 56 -0.66 3.80 -5.76
N ILE A 57 0.61 3.56 -5.39
CA ILE A 57 1.17 2.20 -5.36
C ILE A 57 0.39 1.32 -4.39
N MET A 58 0.08 1.83 -3.19
CA MET A 58 -0.72 1.10 -2.21
C MET A 58 -2.17 0.89 -2.66
N LEU A 59 -2.78 1.89 -3.30
CA LEU A 59 -4.13 1.77 -3.84
C LEU A 59 -4.21 0.72 -4.95
N ASN A 60 -3.21 0.64 -5.83
CA ASN A 60 -3.15 -0.41 -6.83
C ASN A 60 -3.07 -1.82 -6.20
N GLU A 61 -2.33 -2.00 -5.11
CA GLU A 61 -2.30 -3.27 -4.38
C GLU A 61 -3.66 -3.62 -3.77
N PHE A 62 -4.36 -2.61 -3.28
CA PHE A 62 -5.71 -2.76 -2.76
C PHE A 62 -6.71 -3.13 -3.87
N ASP A 63 -6.61 -2.49 -5.04
CA ASP A 63 -7.44 -2.78 -6.21
C ASP A 63 -7.24 -4.22 -6.70
N GLN A 64 -6.00 -4.70 -6.76
CA GLN A 64 -5.69 -6.09 -7.12
C GLN A 64 -6.30 -7.09 -6.14
N TYR A 65 -6.17 -6.81 -4.84
CA TYR A 65 -6.78 -7.62 -3.78
C TYR A 65 -8.31 -7.67 -3.90
N LEU A 66 -8.95 -6.52 -4.12
CA LEU A 66 -10.40 -6.44 -4.32
C LEU A 66 -10.83 -7.21 -5.56
N HIS A 67 -10.05 -7.11 -6.65
CA HIS A 67 -10.33 -7.82 -7.87
C HIS A 67 -10.33 -9.33 -7.67
N GLU A 68 -9.26 -9.87 -7.08
CA GLU A 68 -9.14 -11.31 -6.85
C GLU A 68 -10.26 -11.86 -5.95
N ARG A 69 -10.57 -11.17 -4.84
CA ARG A 69 -11.47 -11.70 -3.81
C ARG A 69 -12.95 -11.37 -3.99
N TYR A 70 -13.28 -10.26 -4.63
CA TYR A 70 -14.64 -9.73 -4.61
C TYR A 70 -15.20 -9.35 -5.99
N LEU A 71 -14.36 -8.83 -6.89
CA LEU A 71 -14.84 -8.25 -8.15
C LEU A 71 -14.65 -9.17 -9.37
N SER A 72 -13.81 -10.20 -9.28
CA SER A 72 -13.58 -11.15 -10.37
C SER A 72 -14.87 -11.89 -10.74
N GLY A 73 -15.03 -12.24 -12.03
CA GLY A 73 -16.20 -12.98 -12.50
C GLY A 73 -16.36 -14.34 -11.79
N LYS A 74 -15.25 -14.95 -11.39
CA LYS A 74 -15.23 -16.16 -10.56
C LYS A 74 -15.76 -15.87 -9.15
N ALA A 75 -15.21 -14.88 -8.44
CA ALA A 75 -15.65 -14.52 -7.10
C ALA A 75 -17.15 -14.13 -7.03
N ARG A 76 -17.64 -13.48 -8.08
CA ARG A 76 -19.07 -13.13 -8.23
C ARG A 76 -19.94 -14.36 -8.44
N LYS A 77 -19.53 -15.31 -9.30
CA LYS A 77 -20.24 -16.59 -9.50
C LYS A 77 -20.24 -17.43 -8.22
N ASP A 78 -19.10 -17.58 -7.56
CA ASP A 78 -18.96 -18.34 -6.32
C ASP A 78 -19.90 -17.78 -5.25
N ARG A 79 -19.92 -16.45 -5.05
CA ARG A 79 -20.87 -15.80 -4.12
C ARG A 79 -22.34 -16.07 -4.47
N TRP A 80 -22.70 -16.04 -5.75
CA TRP A 80 -24.06 -16.37 -6.19
C TRP A 80 -24.43 -17.82 -5.85
N TYR A 81 -23.51 -18.78 -6.04
CA TYR A 81 -23.73 -20.16 -5.63
C TYR A 81 -23.99 -20.24 -4.12
N TRP A 82 -23.13 -19.66 -3.27
CA TRP A 82 -23.32 -19.68 -1.80
C TRP A 82 -24.67 -19.10 -1.35
N ASN A 83 -25.18 -18.05 -2.01
CA ASN A 83 -26.46 -17.44 -1.64
C ASN A 83 -27.70 -18.23 -2.10
N ASN A 84 -27.58 -19.07 -3.13
CA ASN A 84 -28.70 -19.79 -3.73
C ASN A 84 -28.64 -21.32 -3.51
N SER A 85 -27.65 -21.82 -2.78
CA SER A 85 -27.48 -23.25 -2.45
C SER A 85 -27.77 -23.59 -0.98
N ILE A 86 -28.39 -22.65 -0.25
CA ILE A 86 -29.01 -22.84 1.06
C ILE A 86 -30.52 -22.68 0.91
#